data_AF-A0AAE9ZT44-F1
#
_entry.id   AF-A0AAE9ZT44-F1
#
_cell.length_a   1.000
_cell.length_b   1.000
_cell.length_c   1.000
_cell.angle_alpha   90.00
_cell.angle_beta   90.00
_cell.angle_gamma   90.00
#
_symmetry.space_group_name_H-M   'P 1'
#
loop_
_entity.id
_entity.type
_entity.pdbx_description
1 polymer ?
#
loop_
_entity_poly.entity_id
_entity_poly.type
_entity_poly.pdbx_seq_one_letter_code
_entity_poly.pdbx_strand_id
1 'polypeptide(L)'
;MIDILRESTSQLHQSLESQLGGFTSVNTVARYRALLRCYRALFGDLRTEWQRHPIALDWSPNLDQRIADLDTDLSQLPSVPAHPTGDEAFSLPRLDAVGLRAGCLYVVEGSALGGLMLARDFATRIPELTDDSLHFFQGAGPAATSRRWRAFMAWLASREWTTPETTAATNCATATFAYFSARLSPAMPNESACA
;
A
#
# COMPACT_ATOMS: atom_id res chain seq x y z
N MET A 1 -12.62 -7.38 -16.04
CA MET A 1 -12.06 -6.45 -15.04
C MET A 1 -10.79 -6.99 -14.38
N ILE A 2 -10.85 -8.09 -13.62
CA ILE A 2 -9.69 -8.59 -12.84
C ILE A 2 -8.45 -8.85 -13.70
N ASP A 3 -8.60 -9.62 -14.79
CA ASP A 3 -7.47 -9.96 -15.64
C ASP A 3 -6.88 -8.73 -16.34
N ILE A 4 -7.75 -7.78 -16.73
CA ILE A 4 -7.34 -6.49 -17.29
C ILE A 4 -6.48 -5.71 -16.28
N LEU A 5 -6.92 -5.62 -15.01
CA LEU A 5 -6.16 -4.94 -13.95
C LEU A 5 -4.82 -5.63 -13.70
N ARG A 6 -4.79 -6.97 -13.68
CA ARG A 6 -3.54 -7.74 -13.50
C ARG A 6 -2.56 -7.48 -14.64
N GLU A 7 -3.03 -7.59 -15.88
CA GLU A 7 -2.22 -7.37 -17.07
C GLU A 7 -1.66 -5.94 -17.08
N SER A 8 -2.53 -4.94 -16.88
CA SER A 8 -2.17 -3.53 -16.94
C SER A 8 -1.25 -3.05 -15.82
N THR A 9 -1.22 -3.76 -14.68
CA THR A 9 -0.42 -3.37 -13.51
C THR A 9 0.76 -4.31 -13.22
N SER A 10 0.92 -5.39 -13.97
CA SER A 10 1.96 -6.41 -13.75
C SER A 10 3.38 -5.82 -13.72
N GLN A 11 3.72 -4.98 -14.70
CA GLN A 11 5.03 -4.32 -14.77
C GLN A 11 5.23 -3.30 -13.65
N LEU A 12 4.17 -2.61 -13.23
CA LEU A 12 4.22 -1.62 -12.15
C LEU A 12 4.42 -2.30 -10.79
N HIS A 13 3.77 -3.44 -10.57
CA HIS A 13 3.99 -4.26 -9.39
C HIS A 13 5.44 -4.72 -9.29
N GLN A 14 5.99 -5.29 -10.37
CA GLN A 14 7.39 -5.73 -10.43
C GLN A 14 8.36 -4.56 -10.28
N SER A 15 8.07 -3.42 -10.91
CA SER A 15 8.87 -2.21 -10.80
C SER A 15 8.88 -1.68 -9.37
N LEU A 16 7.74 -1.66 -8.69
CA LEU A 16 7.64 -1.25 -7.29
C LEU A 16 8.45 -2.19 -6.40
N GLU A 17 8.32 -3.51 -6.54
CA GLU A 17 9.11 -4.48 -5.77
C GLU A 17 10.62 -4.29 -6.01
N SER A 18 11.02 -4.11 -7.27
CA SER A 18 12.43 -3.90 -7.66
C SER A 18 12.99 -2.57 -7.16
N GLN A 19 12.23 -1.48 -7.29
CA GLN A 19 12.60 -0.14 -6.80
C GLN A 19 12.74 -0.12 -5.29
N LEU A 20 11.89 -0.86 -4.58
CA LEU A 20 12.00 -1.03 -3.15
C LEU A 20 13.11 -2.06 -2.81
N GLY A 21 13.88 -2.59 -3.77
CA GLY A 21 14.96 -3.54 -3.53
C GLY A 21 14.49 -4.83 -2.84
N GLY A 22 13.24 -5.24 -3.03
CA GLY A 22 12.63 -6.30 -2.22
C GLY A 22 12.58 -5.97 -0.72
N PHE A 23 12.61 -4.68 -0.39
CA PHE A 23 12.72 -4.11 0.94
C PHE A 23 13.98 -4.49 1.73
N THR A 24 15.00 -5.05 1.07
CA THR A 24 16.24 -5.50 1.70
C THR A 24 17.02 -4.36 2.36
N SER A 25 16.91 -3.16 1.81
CA SER A 25 17.53 -1.97 2.41
C SER A 25 16.88 -1.58 3.74
N VAL A 26 15.66 -2.03 4.03
CA VAL A 26 15.01 -1.88 5.35
C VAL A 26 15.50 -2.99 6.27
N ASN A 27 16.65 -2.72 6.89
CA ASN A 27 17.40 -3.66 7.72
C ASN A 27 17.80 -3.10 9.10
N THR A 28 17.26 -1.93 9.47
CA THR A 28 17.42 -1.36 10.80
C THR A 28 16.08 -0.82 11.29
N VAL A 29 15.92 -0.72 12.61
CA VAL A 29 14.76 -0.09 13.25
C VAL A 29 14.49 1.32 12.73
N ALA A 30 15.55 2.11 12.49
CA ALA A 30 15.42 3.47 11.97
C ALA A 30 14.82 3.50 10.56
N ARG A 31 15.27 2.60 9.67
CA ARG A 31 14.73 2.48 8.31
C ARG A 31 13.31 1.92 8.31
N TYR A 32 13.03 0.94 9.16
CA TYR A 32 11.67 0.41 9.32
C TYR A 32 10.70 1.50 9.80
N ARG A 33 11.10 2.30 10.79
CA ARG A 33 10.33 3.46 11.25
C ARG A 33 10.10 4.50 10.15
N ALA A 34 11.11 4.78 9.31
CA ALA A 34 10.95 5.67 8.16
C ALA A 34 9.92 5.12 7.16
N LEU A 35 9.95 3.81 6.88
CA LEU A 35 8.98 3.14 6.03
C LEU A 35 7.55 3.26 6.59
N LEU A 36 7.35 2.99 7.89
CA LEU A 36 6.04 3.13 8.53
C LEU A 36 5.51 4.57 8.43
N ARG A 37 6.37 5.59 8.60
CA ARG A 37 5.97 7.00 8.41
C ARG A 37 5.52 7.28 6.97
N CYS A 38 6.23 6.74 5.97
CA CYS A 38 5.82 6.86 4.57
C CYS A 38 4.46 6.20 4.30
N TYR A 39 4.23 4.98 4.80
CA TYR A 39 2.91 4.33 4.70
C TYR A 39 1.84 5.13 5.43
N ARG A 40 2.15 5.66 6.62
CA ARG A 40 1.20 6.42 7.44
C ARG A 40 0.75 7.72 6.77
N ALA A 41 1.65 8.41 6.08
CA ALA A 41 1.30 9.56 5.24
C ALA A 41 0.46 9.13 4.03
N LEU A 42 0.89 8.09 3.31
CA LEU A 42 0.20 7.54 2.14
C LEU A 42 -1.25 7.15 2.45
N PHE A 43 -1.49 6.43 3.55
CA PHE A 43 -2.85 6.05 3.95
C PHE A 43 -3.67 7.24 4.47
N GLY A 44 -3.02 8.26 5.05
CA GLY A 44 -3.66 9.52 5.42
C GLY A 44 -4.20 10.28 4.20
N ASP A 45 -3.41 10.36 3.13
CA ASP A 45 -3.81 10.97 1.86
C ASP A 45 -4.96 10.17 1.21
N LEU A 46 -4.84 8.83 1.16
CA LEU A 46 -5.91 7.94 0.67
C LEU A 46 -7.22 8.14 1.43
N ARG A 47 -7.17 8.22 2.77
CA ARG A 47 -8.36 8.44 3.60
C ARG A 47 -9.02 9.77 3.27
N THR A 48 -8.22 10.83 3.14
CA THR A 48 -8.72 12.18 2.81
C THR A 48 -9.43 12.19 1.46
N GLU A 49 -8.82 11.60 0.44
CA GLU A 49 -9.42 11.54 -0.90
C GLU A 49 -10.64 10.62 -0.93
N TRP A 50 -10.62 9.49 -0.22
CA TRP A 50 -11.77 8.59 -0.12
C TRP A 50 -12.99 9.27 0.53
N GLN A 51 -12.77 10.18 1.49
CA GLN A 51 -13.83 10.93 2.16
C GLN A 51 -14.34 12.12 1.34
N ARG A 52 -13.50 12.69 0.45
CA ARG A 52 -13.83 13.87 -0.35
C ARG A 52 -15.03 13.67 -1.30
N HIS A 53 -15.19 12.45 -1.82
CA HIS A 53 -16.21 12.13 -2.82
C HIS A 53 -17.06 10.94 -2.37
N PRO A 54 -18.16 11.12 -1.62
CA PRO A 54 -18.95 9.99 -1.13
C PRO A 54 -19.65 9.28 -2.30
N ILE A 55 -19.09 8.14 -2.70
CA ILE A 55 -19.66 7.25 -3.72
C ILE A 55 -20.02 5.95 -3.04
N ALA A 56 -21.30 5.57 -3.16
CA ALA A 56 -21.79 4.29 -2.67
C ALA A 56 -21.12 3.15 -3.46
N LEU A 57 -20.36 2.33 -2.75
CA LEU A 57 -19.81 1.07 -3.21
C LEU A 57 -20.10 0.03 -2.14
N ASP A 58 -20.43 -1.19 -2.57
CA ASP A 58 -20.60 -2.33 -1.66
C ASP A 58 -19.25 -2.89 -1.15
N TRP A 59 -18.19 -2.08 -1.23
CA TRP A 59 -16.86 -2.35 -0.71
C TRP A 59 -16.23 -1.07 -0.16
N SER A 60 -15.60 -1.18 1.01
CA SER A 60 -14.85 -0.10 1.63
C SER A 60 -13.47 -0.59 2.07
N PRO A 61 -12.40 0.20 1.86
CA PRO A 61 -11.08 -0.13 2.36
C PRO A 61 -11.01 0.09 3.88
N ASN A 62 -10.29 -0.79 4.59
CA ASN A 62 -10.08 -0.65 6.04
C ASN A 62 -8.98 0.40 6.36
N LEU A 63 -9.11 1.62 5.83
CA LEU A 63 -8.07 2.65 5.94
C LEU A 63 -7.82 3.06 7.40
N ASP A 64 -8.88 3.28 8.18
CA ASP A 64 -8.74 3.70 9.58
C ASP A 64 -8.04 2.64 10.44
N GLN A 65 -8.35 1.35 10.23
CA GLN A 65 -7.65 0.27 10.94
C GLN A 65 -6.17 0.23 10.55
N ARG A 66 -5.84 0.31 9.25
CA ARG A 66 -4.44 0.32 8.80
C ARG A 66 -3.64 1.49 9.37
N ILE A 67 -4.27 2.66 9.45
CA ILE A 67 -3.69 3.86 10.07
C ILE A 67 -3.45 3.64 11.56
N ALA A 68 -4.41 3.03 12.27
CA ALA A 68 -4.28 2.71 13.69
C ALA A 68 -3.18 1.66 13.95
N ASP A 69 -3.06 0.65 13.08
CA ASP A 69 -1.99 -0.36 13.17
C ASP A 69 -0.62 0.29 12.97
N LEU A 70 -0.50 1.22 12.00
CA LEU A 70 0.72 2.01 11.79
C LEU A 70 1.08 2.88 13.00
N ASP A 71 0.09 3.52 13.62
CA ASP A 71 0.31 4.33 14.83
C ASP A 71 0.76 3.47 16.01
N THR A 72 0.17 2.27 16.14
CA THR A 72 0.55 1.28 17.15
C THR A 72 2.00 0.86 16.96
N ASP A 73 2.39 0.43 15.75
CA ASP A 73 3.76 0.03 15.46
C ASP A 73 4.75 1.17 15.68
N LEU A 74 4.43 2.40 15.23
CA LEU A 74 5.26 3.58 15.46
C LEU A 74 5.43 3.91 16.94
N SER A 75 4.46 3.58 17.81
CA SER A 75 4.57 3.81 19.25
C SER A 75 5.51 2.84 19.96
N GLN A 76 5.72 1.63 19.40
CA GLN A 76 6.63 0.62 19.95
C GLN A 76 8.10 0.87 19.55
N LEU A 77 8.34 1.71 18.54
CA LEU A 77 9.68 1.96 18.04
C LEU A 77 10.30 3.22 18.67
N PRO A 78 11.63 3.21 18.95
CA PRO A 78 12.32 4.38 19.46
C PRO A 78 12.18 5.57 18.51
N SER A 79 12.12 6.77 19.08
CA SER A 79 12.06 7.99 18.29
C SER A 79 13.37 8.18 17.51
N VAL A 80 13.25 8.48 16.22
CA VAL A 80 14.35 8.86 15.35
C VAL A 80 14.03 10.21 14.70
N PRO A 81 15.06 10.99 14.30
CA PRO A 81 14.87 12.23 13.57
C PRO A 81 13.90 12.07 12.40
N ALA A 82 13.20 13.16 12.04
CA ALA A 82 12.32 13.14 10.90
C ALA A 82 13.11 12.80 9.63
N HIS A 83 12.66 11.79 8.88
CA HIS A 83 13.12 11.57 7.52
C HIS A 83 12.26 12.42 6.58
N PRO A 84 12.82 12.93 5.47
CA PRO A 84 12.03 13.63 4.46
C PRO A 84 10.89 12.73 3.99
N THR A 85 9.69 13.30 3.97
CA THR A 85 8.51 12.67 3.36
C THR A 85 8.63 12.76 1.84
N GLY A 86 8.06 11.80 1.12
CA GLY A 86 8.28 11.65 -0.33
C GLY A 86 7.82 12.80 -1.20
N ASP A 87 8.23 12.72 -2.45
CA ASP A 87 8.05 13.75 -3.48
C ASP A 87 6.58 14.18 -3.59
N GLU A 88 6.32 15.47 -3.37
CA GLU A 88 4.99 16.07 -3.50
C GLU A 88 4.54 16.22 -4.97
N ALA A 89 5.44 16.00 -5.94
CA ALA A 89 5.10 16.04 -7.35
C ALA A 89 4.10 14.95 -7.78
N PHE A 90 3.99 13.86 -7.01
CA PHE A 90 3.02 12.80 -7.26
C PHE A 90 1.77 12.98 -6.39
N SER A 91 0.64 13.22 -7.06
CA SER A 91 -0.66 13.30 -6.40
C SER A 91 -1.42 11.99 -6.55
N LEU A 92 -2.15 11.64 -5.49
CA LEU A 92 -3.10 10.54 -5.54
C LEU A 92 -4.18 10.85 -6.60
N PRO A 93 -4.59 9.88 -7.44
CA PRO A 93 -5.66 10.11 -8.41
C PRO A 93 -6.96 10.47 -7.69
N ARG A 94 -7.77 11.34 -8.32
CA ARG A 94 -9.10 11.66 -7.81
C ARG A 94 -9.97 10.40 -7.77
N LEU A 95 -10.73 10.22 -6.69
CA LEU A 95 -11.57 9.03 -6.47
C LEU A 95 -13.07 9.37 -6.54
N ASP A 96 -13.44 10.16 -7.57
CA ASP A 96 -14.78 10.71 -7.81
C ASP A 96 -15.63 9.92 -8.81
N ALA A 97 -15.17 8.73 -9.21
CA ALA A 97 -15.97 7.79 -9.98
C ALA A 97 -15.79 6.34 -9.50
N VAL A 98 -16.82 5.54 -9.77
CA VAL A 98 -16.91 4.13 -9.39
C VAL A 98 -15.74 3.30 -9.94
N GLY A 99 -15.42 3.46 -11.24
CA GLY A 99 -14.27 2.79 -11.86
C GLY A 99 -12.93 3.17 -11.21
N LEU A 100 -12.71 4.47 -10.95
CA LEU A 100 -11.50 4.97 -10.29
C LEU A 100 -11.31 4.32 -8.91
N ARG A 101 -12.36 4.33 -8.08
CA ARG A 101 -12.33 3.69 -6.76
C ARG A 101 -12.03 2.20 -6.83
N ALA A 102 -12.61 1.48 -7.80
CA ALA A 102 -12.35 0.06 -7.98
C ALA A 102 -10.87 -0.22 -8.32
N GLY A 103 -10.26 0.60 -9.18
CA GLY A 103 -8.84 0.55 -9.49
C GLY A 103 -7.94 0.82 -8.29
N CYS A 104 -8.24 1.87 -7.52
CA CYS A 104 -7.50 2.18 -6.30
C CYS A 104 -7.62 1.06 -5.26
N LEU A 105 -8.84 0.55 -5.04
CA LEU A 105 -9.09 -0.58 -4.14
C LEU A 105 -8.30 -1.82 -4.53
N TYR A 106 -8.15 -2.10 -5.83
CA TYR A 106 -7.36 -3.23 -6.29
C TYR A 106 -5.91 -3.18 -5.79
N VAL A 107 -5.28 -2.00 -5.84
CA VAL A 107 -3.92 -1.80 -5.33
C VAL A 107 -3.88 -1.87 -3.81
N VAL A 108 -4.81 -1.19 -3.13
CA VAL A 108 -4.87 -1.13 -1.65
C VAL A 108 -5.12 -2.50 -1.04
N GLU A 109 -6.11 -3.25 -1.52
CA GLU A 109 -6.43 -4.59 -1.02
C GLU A 109 -5.33 -5.59 -1.38
N GLY A 110 -4.75 -5.48 -2.59
CA GLY A 110 -3.64 -6.34 -3.02
C GLY A 110 -2.37 -6.15 -2.19
N SER A 111 -2.08 -4.91 -1.77
CA SER A 111 -0.87 -4.58 -1.00
C SER A 111 -0.76 -5.33 0.33
N ALA A 112 -1.88 -5.72 0.95
CA ALA A 112 -1.86 -6.45 2.22
C ALA A 112 -1.29 -7.86 2.09
N LEU A 113 -1.41 -8.51 0.92
CA LEU A 113 -0.83 -9.84 0.70
C LEU A 113 0.69 -9.79 0.69
N GLY A 114 1.26 -8.79 -0.01
CA GLY A 114 2.70 -8.53 0.01
C GLY A 114 3.17 -8.16 1.42
N GLY A 115 2.36 -7.42 2.17
CA GLY A 115 2.64 -7.05 3.55
C GLY A 115 2.93 -8.24 4.48
N LEU A 116 2.21 -9.36 4.32
CA LEU A 116 2.46 -10.58 5.11
C LEU A 116 3.86 -11.15 4.87
N MET A 117 4.35 -11.09 3.63
CA MET A 117 5.70 -11.54 3.29
C MET A 117 6.74 -10.60 3.92
N LEU A 118 6.50 -9.29 3.86
CA LEU A 118 7.35 -8.28 4.48
C LEU A 118 7.41 -8.40 6.00
N ALA A 119 6.29 -8.68 6.67
CA ALA A 119 6.28 -8.89 8.12
C ALA A 119 7.25 -9.99 8.54
N ARG A 120 7.21 -11.14 7.84
CA ARG A 120 8.11 -12.28 8.12
C ARG A 120 9.57 -11.94 7.84
N ASP A 121 9.82 -11.24 6.75
CA ASP A 121 11.15 -10.83 6.32
C ASP A 121 11.77 -9.81 7.30
N PHE A 122 11.02 -8.80 7.72
CA PHE A 122 11.46 -7.82 8.72
C PHE A 122 11.73 -8.46 10.09
N ALA A 123 10.85 -9.34 10.57
CA ALA A 123 11.07 -10.09 11.82
C ALA A 123 12.35 -10.94 11.78
N THR A 124 12.75 -11.41 10.58
CA THR A 124 13.96 -12.21 10.41
C THR A 124 15.22 -11.34 10.35
N ARG A 125 15.16 -10.18 9.69
CA ARG A 125 16.34 -9.33 9.43
C ARG A 125 16.61 -8.28 10.50
N ILE A 126 15.60 -7.88 11.26
CA ILE A 126 15.69 -6.82 12.27
C ILE A 126 15.31 -7.45 13.63
N PRO A 127 16.28 -8.01 14.38
CA PRO A 127 16.03 -8.77 15.61
C PRO A 127 15.31 -7.98 16.71
N GLU A 128 15.34 -6.65 16.65
CA GLU A 128 14.65 -5.77 17.58
C GLU A 128 13.15 -5.65 17.33
N LEU A 129 12.65 -6.10 16.16
CA LEU A 129 11.22 -6.09 15.87
C LEU A 129 10.53 -7.28 16.53
N THR A 130 9.51 -6.98 17.32
CA THR A 130 8.60 -7.96 17.89
C THR A 130 7.27 -7.95 17.13
N ASP A 131 6.41 -8.94 17.40
CA ASP A 131 5.04 -8.96 16.86
C ASP A 131 4.27 -7.67 17.19
N ASP A 132 4.56 -7.03 18.33
CA ASP A 132 3.95 -5.77 18.74
C ASP A 132 4.34 -4.57 17.85
N SER A 133 5.36 -4.72 17.01
CA SER A 133 5.85 -3.67 16.09
C SER A 133 5.55 -3.96 14.61
N LEU A 134 4.76 -5.01 14.33
CA LEU A 134 4.47 -5.51 12.99
C LEU A 134 2.97 -5.56 12.66
N HIS A 135 2.09 -4.95 13.47
CA HIS A 135 0.64 -5.01 13.32
C HIS A 135 0.19 -4.59 11.91
N PHE A 136 0.77 -3.53 11.35
CA PHE A 136 0.38 -3.02 10.05
C PHE A 136 0.61 -4.04 8.92
N PHE A 137 1.76 -4.71 8.93
CA PHE A 137 2.11 -5.69 7.90
C PHE A 137 1.48 -7.06 8.15
N GLN A 138 1.26 -7.44 9.41
CA GLN A 138 0.53 -8.66 9.78
C GLN A 138 -0.99 -8.53 9.50
N GLY A 139 -1.53 -7.32 9.63
CA GLY A 139 -2.96 -7.03 9.50
C GLY A 139 -3.80 -7.95 10.39
N ALA A 140 -4.90 -8.49 9.84
CA ALA A 140 -5.73 -9.48 10.53
C ALA A 140 -5.17 -10.92 10.48
N GLY A 141 -3.92 -11.08 10.05
CA GLY A 141 -3.24 -12.37 9.86
C GLY A 141 -3.51 -13.03 8.51
N PRO A 142 -2.71 -14.05 8.12
CA PRO A 142 -2.69 -14.58 6.76
C PRO A 142 -4.05 -15.07 6.24
N ALA A 143 -4.76 -15.86 7.05
CA ALA A 143 -6.03 -16.44 6.65
C ALA A 143 -7.13 -15.39 6.42
N ALA A 144 -7.19 -14.34 7.26
CA ALA A 144 -8.15 -13.27 7.13
C ALA A 144 -7.82 -12.36 5.94
N THR A 145 -6.54 -12.01 5.76
CA THR A 145 -6.07 -11.21 4.62
C THR A 145 -6.35 -11.93 3.29
N SER A 146 -6.02 -13.22 3.17
CA SER A 146 -6.33 -13.99 1.96
C SER A 146 -7.83 -14.15 1.72
N ARG A 147 -8.64 -14.28 2.78
CA ARG A 147 -10.11 -14.32 2.66
C ARG A 147 -10.67 -12.98 2.18
N ARG A 148 -10.18 -11.86 2.74
CA ARG A 148 -10.58 -10.51 2.32
C ARG A 148 -10.22 -10.25 0.86
N TRP A 149 -9.01 -10.61 0.43
CA TRP A 149 -8.62 -10.50 -0.97
C TRP A 149 -9.53 -11.31 -1.90
N ARG A 150 -9.84 -12.56 -1.56
CA ARG A 150 -10.77 -13.38 -2.35
C ARG A 150 -12.17 -12.78 -2.40
N ALA A 151 -12.67 -12.23 -1.30
CA ALA A 151 -13.96 -11.55 -1.26
C ALA A 151 -13.96 -10.29 -2.13
N PHE A 152 -12.87 -9.51 -2.12
CA PHE A 152 -12.70 -8.35 -2.99
C PHE A 152 -12.68 -8.74 -4.47
N MET A 153 -11.95 -9.81 -4.83
CA MET A 153 -11.97 -10.36 -6.19
C MET A 153 -13.38 -10.81 -6.59
N ALA A 154 -14.11 -11.47 -5.69
CA ALA A 154 -15.49 -11.88 -5.96
C ALA A 154 -16.41 -10.67 -6.18
N TRP A 155 -16.24 -9.59 -5.42
CA TRP A 155 -16.95 -8.32 -5.62
C TRP A 155 -16.63 -7.67 -6.97
N LEU A 156 -15.37 -7.64 -7.40
CA LEU A 156 -15.02 -7.17 -8.75
C LEU A 156 -15.66 -8.01 -9.85
N ALA A 157 -15.85 -9.31 -9.61
CA ALA A 157 -16.47 -10.23 -10.56
C ALA A 157 -18.01 -10.28 -10.49
N SER A 158 -18.63 -9.73 -9.43
CA SER A 158 -20.07 -9.89 -9.18
C SER A 158 -20.96 -8.99 -10.04
N ARG A 159 -20.37 -8.13 -10.87
CA ARG A 159 -21.10 -7.27 -11.80
C ARG A 159 -20.33 -7.04 -13.09
N GLU A 160 -21.07 -6.65 -14.12
CA GLU A 160 -20.49 -6.16 -15.35
C GLU A 160 -19.97 -4.73 -15.18
N TRP A 161 -18.83 -4.45 -15.79
CA TRP A 161 -18.21 -3.13 -15.80
C TRP A 161 -18.24 -2.62 -17.22
N THR A 162 -18.70 -1.38 -17.38
CA THR A 162 -18.68 -0.74 -18.70
C THR A 162 -17.25 -0.50 -19.16
N THR A 163 -17.05 -0.34 -20.47
CA THR A 163 -15.73 0.00 -21.03
C THR A 163 -15.14 1.27 -20.38
N PRO A 164 -15.88 2.38 -20.22
CA PRO A 164 -15.37 3.57 -19.52
C PRO A 164 -14.96 3.29 -18.07
N GLU A 165 -15.73 2.52 -17.30
CA GLU A 165 -15.37 2.19 -15.92
C GLU A 165 -14.13 1.29 -15.84
N THR A 166 -13.98 0.36 -16.78
CA THR A 166 -12.81 -0.51 -16.88
C THR A 166 -11.56 0.30 -17.19
N THR A 167 -11.63 1.21 -18.16
CA THR A 167 -10.53 2.13 -18.47
C THR A 167 -10.18 3.02 -17.28
N ALA A 168 -11.19 3.57 -16.60
CA ALA A 168 -10.97 4.37 -15.39
C ALA A 168 -10.30 3.57 -14.28
N ALA A 169 -10.72 2.33 -14.03
CA ALA A 169 -10.13 1.45 -13.03
C ALA A 169 -8.65 1.16 -13.35
N THR A 170 -8.35 0.81 -14.59
CA THR A 170 -6.96 0.55 -15.03
C THR A 170 -6.08 1.79 -14.85
N ASN A 171 -6.52 2.95 -15.33
CA ASN A 171 -5.77 4.20 -15.20
C ASN A 171 -5.54 4.59 -13.73
N CYS A 172 -6.57 4.42 -12.88
CA CYS A 172 -6.47 4.73 -11.46
C CYS A 172 -5.56 3.75 -10.72
N ALA A 173 -5.61 2.45 -11.03
CA ALA A 173 -4.70 1.46 -10.47
C ALA A 173 -3.24 1.80 -10.82
N THR A 174 -2.97 2.14 -12.08
CA THR A 174 -1.65 2.60 -12.55
C THR A 174 -1.18 3.83 -11.79
N ALA A 175 -2.02 4.86 -11.69
CA ALA A 175 -1.68 6.09 -10.95
C ALA A 175 -1.48 5.82 -9.45
N THR A 176 -2.23 4.88 -8.86
CA THR A 176 -2.08 4.48 -7.45
C THR A 176 -0.74 3.78 -7.22
N PHE A 177 -0.29 2.90 -8.13
CA PHE A 177 1.04 2.29 -8.06
C PHE A 177 2.16 3.35 -8.16
N ALA A 178 2.05 4.29 -9.10
CA ALA A 178 3.02 5.37 -9.25
C ALA A 178 3.10 6.24 -7.97
N TYR A 179 1.95 6.57 -7.38
CA TYR A 179 1.88 7.30 -6.13
C TYR A 179 2.49 6.50 -4.95
N PHE A 180 2.22 5.19 -4.85
CA PHE A 180 2.84 4.32 -3.84
C PHE A 180 4.37 4.31 -4.00
N SER A 181 4.86 4.13 -5.22
CA SER A 181 6.29 4.18 -5.55
C SER A 181 6.93 5.49 -5.07
N ALA A 182 6.37 6.63 -5.46
CA ALA A 182 6.91 7.94 -5.10
C ALA A 182 6.90 8.19 -3.58
N ARG A 183 5.82 7.81 -2.88
CA ARG A 183 5.70 7.99 -1.43
C ARG A 183 6.61 7.08 -0.62
N LEU A 184 6.88 5.87 -1.10
CA LEU A 184 7.71 4.88 -0.39
C LEU A 184 9.21 5.02 -0.70
N SER A 185 9.56 5.62 -1.84
CA SER A 185 10.97 5.82 -2.27
C SER A 185 11.90 6.44 -1.21
N PRO A 186 11.54 7.48 -0.45
CA PRO A 186 12.46 8.11 0.49
C PRO A 186 12.83 7.23 1.70
N ALA A 187 12.02 6.22 2.00
CA ALA A 187 12.37 5.22 3.01
C ALA A 187 13.48 4.27 2.51
N MET A 188 13.81 4.32 1.21
CA MET A 188 14.74 3.44 0.52
C MET A 188 15.91 4.27 -0.03
N PRO A 189 17.04 4.36 0.69
CA PRO A 189 18.21 5.04 0.12
C PRO A 189 18.72 4.29 -1.11
N ASN A 190 19.16 5.03 -2.14
CA ASN A 190 19.94 4.46 -3.24
C ASN A 190 21.18 3.77 -2.66
N GLU A 191 21.40 2.50 -3.00
CA GLU A 191 22.62 1.77 -2.63
C GLU A 191 23.88 2.33 -3.30
N SER A 192 23.75 3.28 -4.24
CA SER A 192 24.86 3.81 -5.05
C SER A 192 25.76 4.87 -4.37
N ALA A 193 25.75 5.00 -3.04
CA ALA A 193 26.59 5.97 -2.32
C ALA A 193 27.76 5.35 -1.52
N CYS A 194 28.12 4.09 -1.80
CA CYS A 194 29.40 3.52 -1.37
C CYS A 194 30.16 2.99 -2.59
N ALA A 195 30.93 3.87 -3.21
CA ALA A 195 32.11 3.52 -4.00
C ALA A 195 33.22 4.52 -3.65
#